data_AF-A0A518E0C1-F1
#
_entry.id   AF-A0A518E0C1-F1
#
_cell.length_a   1.000
_cell.length_b   1.000
_cell.length_c   1.000
_cell.angle_alpha   90.00
_cell.angle_beta   90.00
_cell.angle_gamma   90.00
#
_symmetry.space_group_name_H-M   'P 1'
#
loop_
_entity.id
_entity.type
_entity.pdbx_description
1 polymer ?
#
loop_
_entity_poly.entity_id
_entity_poly.type
_entity_poly.pdbx_seq_one_letter_code
_entity_poly.pdbx_strand_id
1 'polypeptide(L)'
;MISNWLRRRRRRRIYTFYEGTVRRRLDPLETLRLLGDDDEFRLNLHPALAALGDDEAIAICVRAARRALRLTYSGLTDPQTLALLDQYFEYLRRLKAQHQPAADMATAYGADVLALERTDYERFVGLWLNLSRAQLRQANCTRAGVEASLGVMLTGEPLPRRWFDAGSDTPAEAEHRYRTAR
;
A
#
# COMPACT_ATOMS: atom_id res chain seq x y z
N MET A 1 15.16 21.18 6.62
CA MET A 1 14.54 19.83 6.70
C MET A 1 13.13 19.71 6.06
N ILE A 2 12.37 20.80 5.87
CA ILE A 2 11.00 20.76 5.30
C ILE A 2 10.95 20.37 3.80
N SER A 3 12.03 20.60 3.05
CA SER A 3 12.10 20.38 1.59
C SER A 3 11.98 18.91 1.15
N ASN A 4 12.53 17.95 1.93
CA ASN A 4 12.47 16.53 1.58
C ASN A 4 11.10 15.90 1.86
N TRP A 5 10.42 16.37 2.91
CA TRP A 5 9.07 15.90 3.26
C TRP A 5 8.03 16.32 2.20
N LEU A 6 8.07 17.58 1.75
CA LEU A 6 7.19 18.07 0.68
C LEU A 6 7.44 17.36 -0.67
N ARG A 7 8.72 17.08 -1.01
CA ARG A 7 9.07 16.32 -2.22
C ARG A 7 8.54 14.88 -2.17
N ARG A 8 8.66 14.19 -1.02
CA ARG A 8 8.11 12.85 -0.82
C ARG A 8 6.59 12.85 -0.99
N ARG A 9 5.89 13.82 -0.39
CA ARG A 9 4.43 13.91 -0.47
C ARG A 9 3.91 14.16 -1.89
N ARG A 10 4.64 14.92 -2.71
CA ARG A 10 4.30 15.13 -4.13
C ARG A 10 4.50 13.88 -4.99
N ARG A 11 5.55 13.08 -4.73
CA ARG A 11 5.83 11.84 -5.48
C ARG A 11 4.77 10.75 -5.27
N ARG A 12 4.09 10.76 -4.13
CA ARG A 12 3.08 9.74 -3.78
C ARG A 12 1.73 9.95 -4.46
N ARG A 13 1.46 11.14 -5.02
CA ARG A 13 0.18 11.48 -5.65
C ARG A 13 0.11 11.00 -7.11
N ILE A 14 0.05 9.69 -7.29
CA ILE A 14 0.10 9.03 -8.60
C ILE A 14 -1.27 8.86 -9.24
N TYR A 15 -2.35 8.72 -8.47
CA TYR A 15 -3.70 8.68 -9.03
C TYR A 15 -4.14 10.09 -9.45
N THR A 16 -4.67 10.23 -10.66
CA THR A 16 -5.11 11.50 -11.24
C THR A 16 -6.51 11.36 -11.79
N PHE A 17 -7.38 12.32 -11.49
CA PHE A 17 -8.75 12.37 -11.99
C PHE A 17 -9.19 13.83 -12.21
N TYR A 18 -10.35 14.03 -12.84
CA TYR A 18 -10.97 15.34 -13.03
C TYR A 18 -12.21 15.48 -12.14
N GLU A 19 -12.26 16.57 -11.38
CA GLU A 19 -13.46 17.03 -10.70
C GLU A 19 -14.04 18.18 -11.53
N GLY A 20 -14.97 17.85 -12.44
CA GLY A 20 -15.42 18.79 -13.47
C GLY A 20 -14.25 19.19 -14.37
N THR A 21 -13.85 20.47 -14.31
CA THR A 21 -12.73 21.02 -15.09
C THR A 21 -11.39 20.98 -14.34
N VAL A 22 -11.39 20.67 -13.04
CA VAL A 22 -10.20 20.74 -12.21
C VAL A 22 -9.51 19.38 -12.14
N ARG A 23 -8.25 19.32 -12.61
CA ARG A 23 -7.41 18.13 -12.48
C ARG A 23 -6.89 17.99 -11.06
N ARG A 24 -7.17 16.85 -10.41
CA ARG A 24 -6.68 16.52 -9.06
C ARG A 24 -5.74 15.31 -9.06
N ARG A 25 -4.92 15.22 -8.01
CA ARG A 25 -4.01 14.10 -7.77
C ARG A 25 -4.07 13.64 -6.32
N LEU A 26 -4.09 12.33 -6.10
CA LEU A 26 -4.20 11.70 -4.78
C LEU A 26 -3.17 10.59 -4.58
N ASP A 27 -2.83 10.34 -3.32
CA ASP A 27 -2.07 9.16 -2.91
C ASP A 27 -3.04 7.97 -2.80
N PRO A 28 -2.91 6.92 -3.62
CA PRO A 28 -3.85 5.82 -3.61
C PRO A 28 -3.94 5.11 -2.26
N LEU A 29 -2.85 4.96 -1.52
CA LEU A 29 -2.90 4.27 -0.22
C LEU A 29 -3.52 5.15 0.87
N GLU A 30 -3.30 6.46 0.81
CA GLU A 30 -3.97 7.41 1.70
C GLU A 30 -5.48 7.38 1.48
N THR A 31 -5.93 7.42 0.21
CA THR A 31 -7.35 7.31 -0.15
C THR A 31 -7.95 5.99 0.29
N LEU A 32 -7.27 4.86 0.05
CA LEU A 32 -7.76 3.54 0.42
C LEU A 32 -7.90 3.40 1.95
N ARG A 33 -6.94 3.96 2.70
CA ARG A 33 -7.02 4.02 4.16
C ARG A 33 -8.20 4.87 4.63
N LEU A 34 -8.39 6.06 4.03
CA LEU A 34 -9.53 6.93 4.38
C LEU A 34 -10.89 6.26 4.10
N LEU A 35 -10.99 5.46 3.04
CA LEU A 35 -12.18 4.66 2.77
C LEU A 35 -12.34 3.52 3.80
N GLY A 36 -11.24 2.86 4.19
CA GLY A 36 -11.29 1.77 5.18
C GLY A 36 -11.56 2.23 6.61
N ASP A 37 -11.18 3.46 6.95
CA ASP A 37 -11.40 4.10 8.25
C ASP A 37 -12.79 4.76 8.37
N ASP A 38 -13.63 4.67 7.34
CA ASP A 38 -14.99 5.23 7.34
C ASP A 38 -15.94 4.31 8.11
N ASP A 39 -16.61 4.86 9.14
CA ASP A 39 -17.45 4.06 10.06
C ASP A 39 -18.67 3.42 9.38
N GLU A 40 -19.22 4.11 8.38
CA GLU A 40 -20.41 3.67 7.64
C GLU A 40 -20.00 2.83 6.43
N PHE A 41 -18.88 3.16 5.77
CA PHE A 41 -18.51 2.53 4.51
C PHE A 41 -17.65 1.26 4.67
N ARG A 42 -18.21 0.13 4.22
CA ARG A 42 -17.53 -1.15 4.00
C ARG A 42 -17.12 -1.37 2.54
N LEU A 43 -15.81 -1.48 2.30
CA LEU A 43 -15.18 -1.69 0.98
C LEU A 43 -15.75 -2.88 0.18
N ASN A 44 -16.15 -3.95 0.85
CA ASN A 44 -16.60 -5.18 0.19
C ASN A 44 -18.13 -5.30 0.09
N LEU A 45 -18.90 -4.37 0.64
CA LEU A 45 -20.36 -4.46 0.73
C LEU A 45 -21.04 -3.33 -0.07
N HIS A 46 -20.78 -2.06 0.28
CA HIS A 46 -21.54 -0.96 -0.29
C HIS A 46 -21.31 -0.75 -1.78
N PRO A 47 -20.09 -0.90 -2.35
CA PRO A 47 -19.93 -0.83 -3.80
C PRO A 47 -20.78 -1.87 -4.54
N ALA A 48 -20.93 -3.08 -3.98
CA ALA A 48 -21.74 -4.14 -4.57
C ALA A 48 -23.23 -3.83 -4.47
N LEU A 49 -23.71 -3.35 -3.31
CA LEU A 49 -25.12 -2.94 -3.13
C LEU A 49 -25.48 -1.72 -3.98
N ALA A 50 -24.59 -0.73 -4.07
CA ALA A 50 -24.80 0.46 -4.90
C ALA A 50 -24.92 0.09 -6.38
N ALA A 51 -24.14 -0.89 -6.87
CA ALA A 51 -24.27 -1.40 -8.24
C ALA A 51 -25.62 -2.09 -8.51
N LEU A 52 -26.32 -2.55 -7.47
CA LEU A 52 -27.67 -3.11 -7.55
C LEU A 52 -28.78 -2.04 -7.44
N GLY A 53 -28.42 -0.77 -7.26
CA GLY A 53 -29.38 0.33 -7.14
C GLY A 53 -29.91 0.54 -5.72
N ASP A 54 -29.22 0.04 -4.69
CA ASP A 54 -29.58 0.32 -3.30
C ASP A 54 -29.28 1.79 -2.96
N ASP A 55 -30.33 2.59 -2.70
CA ASP A 55 -30.25 4.03 -2.45
C ASP A 55 -29.41 4.37 -1.20
N GLU A 56 -29.50 3.56 -0.15
CA GLU A 56 -28.75 3.78 1.09
C GLU A 56 -27.26 3.52 0.84
N ALA A 57 -26.94 2.42 0.16
CA ALA A 57 -25.57 2.10 -0.22
C ALA A 57 -24.97 3.14 -1.17
N ILE A 58 -25.75 3.66 -2.13
CA ILE A 58 -25.34 4.77 -3.00
C ILE A 58 -24.99 5.99 -2.15
N ALA A 59 -25.87 6.38 -1.22
CA ALA A 59 -25.64 7.53 -0.36
C ALA A 59 -24.38 7.37 0.52
N ILE A 60 -24.15 6.18 1.08
CA ILE A 60 -22.94 5.85 1.85
C ILE A 60 -21.69 5.95 0.97
N CYS A 61 -21.71 5.34 -0.23
CA CYS A 61 -20.60 5.41 -1.20
C CYS A 61 -20.27 6.86 -1.58
N VAL A 62 -21.29 7.69 -1.84
CA VAL A 62 -21.10 9.10 -2.20
C VAL A 62 -20.48 9.89 -1.04
N ARG A 63 -20.97 9.71 0.19
CA ARG A 63 -20.39 10.38 1.38
C ARG A 63 -18.93 9.97 1.59
N ALA A 64 -18.64 8.67 1.55
CA ALA A 64 -17.29 8.13 1.70
C ALA A 64 -16.34 8.64 0.60
N ALA A 65 -16.79 8.62 -0.66
CA ALA A 65 -16.02 9.12 -1.80
C ALA A 65 -15.71 10.62 -1.66
N ARG A 66 -16.69 11.45 -1.28
CA ARG A 66 -16.47 12.89 -1.06
C ARG A 66 -15.41 13.15 -0.01
N ARG A 67 -15.44 12.40 1.12
CA ARG A 67 -14.44 12.49 2.19
C ARG A 67 -13.05 12.03 1.71
N ALA A 68 -12.96 10.82 1.17
CA ALA A 68 -11.68 10.18 0.84
C ALA A 68 -10.99 10.83 -0.37
N LEU A 69 -11.75 11.20 -1.41
CA LEU A 69 -11.23 11.86 -2.62
C LEU A 69 -11.06 13.38 -2.44
N ARG A 70 -11.48 13.92 -1.29
CA ARG A 70 -11.41 15.35 -0.95
C ARG A 70 -12.11 16.22 -2.00
N LEU A 71 -13.29 15.78 -2.40
CA LEU A 71 -14.12 16.50 -3.37
C LEU A 71 -14.68 17.76 -2.72
N THR A 72 -14.77 18.81 -3.52
CA THR A 72 -15.49 20.03 -3.17
C THR A 72 -16.97 19.84 -3.48
N TYR A 73 -17.84 20.11 -2.50
CA TYR A 73 -19.28 19.83 -2.56
C TYR A 73 -20.03 20.49 -3.74
N SER A 74 -19.43 21.46 -4.43
CA SER A 74 -20.06 22.26 -5.48
C SER A 74 -19.89 21.73 -6.91
N GLY A 75 -19.09 20.68 -7.14
CA GLY A 75 -18.64 20.34 -8.51
C GLY A 75 -19.25 19.10 -9.16
N LEU A 76 -19.74 18.13 -8.38
CA LEU A 76 -20.12 16.81 -8.89
C LEU A 76 -21.46 16.34 -8.34
N THR A 77 -22.28 15.79 -9.24
CA THR A 77 -23.51 15.07 -8.87
C THR A 77 -23.17 13.75 -8.16
N ASP A 78 -24.16 13.18 -7.48
CA ASP A 78 -24.01 11.88 -6.81
C ASP A 78 -23.59 10.76 -7.79
N PRO A 79 -24.22 10.61 -8.99
CA PRO A 79 -23.76 9.65 -9.99
C PRO A 79 -22.32 9.89 -10.47
N GLN A 80 -21.91 11.15 -10.64
CA GLN A 80 -20.54 11.46 -11.04
C GLN A 80 -19.54 11.13 -9.93
N THR A 81 -19.91 11.35 -8.67
CA THR A 81 -19.10 11.00 -7.50
C THR A 81 -18.92 9.48 -7.41
N LEU A 82 -19.99 8.72 -7.63
CA LEU A 82 -19.95 7.26 -7.65
C LEU A 82 -19.07 6.75 -8.80
N ALA A 83 -19.21 7.32 -10.00
CA ALA A 83 -18.37 6.98 -11.15
C ALA A 83 -16.87 7.23 -10.90
N LEU A 84 -16.52 8.29 -10.15
CA LEU A 84 -15.13 8.53 -9.74
C LEU A 84 -14.62 7.47 -8.74
N LEU A 85 -15.47 7.05 -7.80
CA LEU A 85 -15.13 5.97 -6.87
C LEU A 85 -14.87 4.66 -7.63
N ASP A 86 -15.71 4.35 -8.62
CA ASP A 86 -15.53 3.17 -9.49
C ASP A 86 -14.23 3.25 -10.31
N GLN A 87 -13.95 4.41 -10.91
CA GLN A 87 -12.70 4.65 -11.64
C GLN A 87 -11.48 4.48 -10.74
N TYR A 88 -11.57 4.92 -9.48
CA TYR A 88 -10.51 4.73 -8.50
C TYR A 88 -10.31 3.24 -8.16
N PHE A 89 -11.38 2.47 -7.95
CA PHE A 89 -11.24 1.02 -7.72
C PHE A 89 -10.73 0.27 -8.96
N GLU A 90 -11.15 0.67 -10.16
CA GLU A 90 -10.60 0.15 -11.41
C GLU A 90 -9.10 0.43 -11.53
N TYR A 91 -8.67 1.64 -11.18
CA TYR A 91 -7.25 1.98 -11.12
C TYR A 91 -6.47 1.08 -10.15
N LEU A 92 -6.98 0.85 -8.94
CA LEU A 92 -6.35 -0.05 -7.98
C LEU A 92 -6.28 -1.50 -8.51
N ARG A 93 -7.34 -1.98 -9.17
CA ARG A 93 -7.36 -3.32 -9.80
C ARG A 93 -6.30 -3.44 -10.89
N ARG A 94 -6.14 -2.41 -11.74
CA ARG A 94 -5.10 -2.38 -12.77
C ARG A 94 -3.70 -2.38 -12.18
N LEU A 95 -3.44 -1.54 -11.18
CA LEU A 95 -2.14 -1.53 -10.47
C LEU A 95 -1.83 -2.88 -9.85
N LYS A 96 -2.83 -3.49 -9.20
CA LYS A 96 -2.71 -4.81 -8.60
C LYS A 96 -2.32 -5.85 -9.66
N ALA A 97 -3.05 -5.90 -10.78
CA ALA A 97 -2.77 -6.85 -11.86
C ALA A 97 -1.40 -6.62 -12.52
N GLN A 98 -1.05 -5.37 -12.82
CA GLN A 98 0.22 -4.98 -13.44
C GLN A 98 1.43 -5.40 -12.60
N HIS A 99 1.31 -5.35 -11.28
CA HIS A 99 2.40 -5.67 -10.36
C HIS A 99 2.30 -7.05 -9.70
N GLN A 100 1.32 -7.87 -10.10
CA GLN A 100 1.20 -9.25 -9.60
C GLN A 100 2.48 -10.08 -9.83
N PRO A 101 3.12 -10.10 -11.02
CA PRO A 101 4.33 -10.90 -11.22
C PRO A 101 5.49 -10.45 -10.31
N ALA A 102 5.59 -9.15 -10.06
CA ALA A 102 6.60 -8.61 -9.14
C ALA A 102 6.29 -9.01 -7.68
N ALA A 103 5.02 -9.09 -7.30
CA ALA A 103 4.59 -9.55 -5.98
C ALA A 103 4.87 -11.05 -5.79
N ASP A 104 4.64 -11.86 -6.82
CA ASP A 104 4.93 -13.29 -6.78
C ASP A 104 6.44 -13.54 -6.60
N MET A 105 7.27 -12.82 -7.36
CA MET A 105 8.74 -12.85 -7.20
C MET A 105 9.16 -12.34 -5.82
N ALA A 106 8.57 -11.25 -5.34
CA ALA A 106 8.85 -10.70 -4.01
C ALA A 106 8.46 -11.69 -2.90
N THR A 107 7.41 -12.49 -3.08
CA THR A 107 6.99 -13.53 -2.13
C THR A 107 7.96 -14.71 -2.14
N ALA A 108 8.37 -15.14 -3.33
CA ALA A 108 9.25 -16.30 -3.49
C ALA A 108 10.70 -16.02 -3.01
N TYR A 109 11.22 -14.83 -3.27
CA TYR A 109 12.64 -14.52 -3.06
C TYR A 109 12.89 -13.41 -2.02
N GLY A 110 11.84 -12.75 -1.55
CA GLY A 110 11.95 -11.52 -0.75
C GLY A 110 12.20 -10.29 -1.61
N ALA A 111 11.66 -9.15 -1.18
CA ALA A 111 11.93 -7.86 -1.79
C ALA A 111 11.96 -6.76 -0.73
N ASP A 112 12.90 -5.82 -0.85
CA ASP A 112 12.89 -4.59 -0.05
C ASP A 112 11.82 -3.62 -0.58
N VAL A 113 10.57 -3.89 -0.22
CA VAL A 113 9.42 -3.08 -0.62
C VAL A 113 9.52 -1.65 -0.09
N LEU A 114 10.19 -1.43 1.04
CA LEU A 114 10.39 -0.08 1.60
C LEU A 114 11.38 0.75 0.78
N ALA A 115 12.38 0.12 0.17
CA ALA A 115 13.26 0.80 -0.79
C ALA A 115 12.47 1.29 -2.02
N LEU A 116 11.48 0.52 -2.48
CA LEU A 116 10.65 0.89 -3.63
C LEU A 116 9.80 2.13 -3.37
N GLU A 117 9.32 2.37 -2.14
CA GLU A 117 8.58 3.62 -1.82
C GLU A 117 9.40 4.88 -2.20
N ARG A 118 10.73 4.80 -2.14
CA ARG A 118 11.63 5.93 -2.40
C ARG A 118 11.90 6.15 -3.89
N THR A 119 11.90 5.09 -4.68
CA THR A 119 12.36 5.09 -6.08
C THR A 119 11.23 4.89 -7.08
N ASP A 120 10.23 4.07 -6.75
CA ASP A 120 9.12 3.67 -7.61
C ASP A 120 7.85 3.43 -6.77
N TYR A 121 7.11 4.52 -6.53
CA TYR A 121 5.93 4.48 -5.67
C TYR A 121 4.78 3.68 -6.29
N GLU A 122 4.66 3.64 -7.62
CA GLU A 122 3.61 2.90 -8.31
C GLU A 122 3.75 1.40 -8.07
N ARG A 123 4.97 0.88 -8.28
CA ARG A 123 5.31 -0.50 -7.96
C ARG A 123 5.14 -0.81 -6.48
N PHE A 124 5.52 0.12 -5.59
CA PHE A 124 5.28 -0.02 -4.16
C PHE A 124 3.79 -0.20 -3.83
N VAL A 125 2.90 0.64 -4.37
CA VAL A 125 1.45 0.50 -4.17
C VAL A 125 0.96 -0.83 -4.71
N GLY A 126 1.37 -1.22 -5.92
CA GLY A 126 0.98 -2.50 -6.52
C GLY A 126 1.40 -3.72 -5.69
N LEU A 127 2.62 -3.71 -5.16
CA LEU A 127 3.10 -4.75 -4.24
C LEU A 127 2.32 -4.75 -2.93
N TRP A 128 2.03 -3.57 -2.38
CA TRP A 128 1.26 -3.44 -1.14
C TRP A 128 -0.16 -4.01 -1.28
N LEU A 129 -0.80 -3.82 -2.44
CA LEU A 129 -2.14 -4.35 -2.73
C LEU A 129 -2.17 -5.88 -2.91
N ASN A 130 -1.04 -6.49 -3.29
CA ASN A 130 -0.93 -7.92 -3.57
C ASN A 130 -0.44 -8.74 -2.40
N LEU A 131 0.51 -8.20 -1.63
CA LEU A 131 1.17 -8.96 -0.58
C LEU A 131 0.39 -8.86 0.72
N SER A 132 0.03 -10.01 1.31
CA SER A 132 -0.42 -9.99 2.70
C SER A 132 0.73 -9.52 3.59
N ARG A 133 0.43 -8.75 4.64
CA ARG A 133 1.45 -8.26 5.60
C ARG A 133 2.26 -9.39 6.25
N ALA A 134 1.72 -10.61 6.29
CA ALA A 134 2.40 -11.80 6.77
C ALA A 134 3.42 -12.33 5.74
N GLN A 135 3.02 -12.45 4.46
CA GLN A 135 3.91 -12.88 3.37
C GLN A 135 5.08 -11.91 3.16
N LEU A 136 4.87 -10.60 3.30
CA LEU A 136 5.93 -9.60 3.24
C LEU A 136 7.01 -9.79 4.31
N ARG A 137 6.58 -10.09 5.54
CA ARG A 137 7.50 -10.38 6.64
C ARG A 137 8.27 -11.67 6.38
N GLN A 138 7.57 -12.74 6.01
CA GLN A 138 8.19 -14.03 5.70
C GLN A 138 9.24 -13.93 4.58
N ALA A 139 8.91 -13.23 3.50
CA ALA A 139 9.84 -13.09 2.38
C ALA A 139 11.06 -12.21 2.74
N ASN A 140 10.87 -11.17 3.57
CA ASN A 140 11.98 -10.39 4.11
C ASN A 140 12.88 -11.20 5.05
N CYS A 141 12.29 -12.08 5.88
CA CYS A 141 13.06 -13.08 6.63
C CYS A 141 13.89 -13.91 5.66
N THR A 142 13.27 -14.61 4.71
CA THR A 142 13.98 -15.48 3.76
C THR A 142 15.16 -14.78 3.08
N ARG A 143 14.97 -13.56 2.55
CA ARG A 143 16.05 -12.77 1.93
C ARG A 143 17.18 -12.48 2.91
N ALA A 144 16.85 -11.98 4.10
CA ALA A 144 17.85 -11.68 5.12
C ALA A 144 18.66 -12.93 5.50
N GLY A 145 18.05 -14.12 5.38
CA GLY A 145 18.70 -15.40 5.67
C GLY A 145 19.66 -15.85 4.61
N VAL A 146 19.25 -15.71 3.35
CA VAL A 146 20.12 -15.96 2.21
C VAL A 146 21.32 -15.02 2.25
N GLU A 147 21.10 -13.71 2.47
CA GLU A 147 22.19 -12.73 2.58
C GLU A 147 23.12 -13.01 3.76
N ALA A 148 22.56 -13.38 4.91
CA ALA A 148 23.35 -13.72 6.09
C ALA A 148 24.16 -14.99 5.85
N SER A 149 23.56 -16.05 5.29
CA SER A 149 24.22 -17.32 4.99
C SER A 149 25.35 -17.15 3.98
N LEU A 150 25.12 -16.38 2.91
CA LEU A 150 26.14 -16.03 1.93
C LEU A 150 27.26 -15.19 2.55
N GLY A 151 26.91 -14.22 3.41
CA GLY A 151 27.88 -13.42 4.16
C GLY A 151 28.81 -14.29 5.00
N VAL A 152 28.25 -15.14 5.88
CA VAL A 152 29.06 -16.05 6.72
C VAL A 152 29.93 -16.97 5.85
N MET A 153 29.36 -17.54 4.79
CA MET A 153 30.08 -18.49 3.93
C MET A 153 31.23 -17.83 3.15
N LEU A 154 31.06 -16.58 2.71
CA LEU A 154 32.03 -15.89 1.86
C LEU A 154 33.08 -15.11 2.65
N THR A 155 32.72 -14.53 3.80
CA THR A 155 33.61 -13.65 4.57
C THR A 155 34.01 -14.20 5.94
N GLY A 156 33.33 -15.26 6.43
CA GLY A 156 33.51 -15.76 7.79
C GLY A 156 33.00 -14.81 8.88
N GLU A 157 32.35 -13.71 8.50
CA GLU A 157 31.79 -12.76 9.47
C GLU A 157 30.57 -13.34 10.17
N PRO A 158 30.32 -12.98 11.44
CA PRO A 158 29.11 -13.39 12.15
C PRO A 158 27.84 -12.85 11.49
N LEU A 159 26.72 -13.57 11.67
CA LEU A 159 25.43 -13.20 11.10
C LEU A 159 25.09 -11.71 11.40
N PRO A 160 24.74 -10.90 10.40
CA PRO A 160 24.50 -9.47 10.59
C PRO A 160 23.20 -9.25 11.38
N ARG A 161 23.17 -8.22 12.24
CA ARG A 161 22.02 -7.93 13.13
C ARG A 161 20.66 -7.87 12.40
N ARG A 162 20.63 -7.30 11.19
CA ARG A 162 19.43 -7.24 10.33
C ARG A 162 18.74 -8.60 10.09
N TRP A 163 19.47 -9.71 10.20
CA TRP A 163 18.91 -11.07 10.13
C TRP A 163 17.97 -11.37 11.31
N PHE A 164 18.41 -11.03 12.52
CA PHE A 164 17.64 -11.22 13.74
C PHE A 164 16.47 -10.24 13.82
N ASP A 165 16.65 -9.01 13.33
CA ASP A 165 15.58 -8.02 13.24
C ASP A 165 14.47 -8.45 12.28
N ALA A 166 14.81 -9.15 11.19
CA ALA A 166 13.82 -9.67 10.25
C ALA A 166 13.00 -10.81 10.86
N GLY A 167 13.65 -11.75 11.57
CA GLY A 167 13.01 -12.96 12.10
C GLY A 167 12.37 -12.87 13.49
N SER A 168 12.31 -11.68 14.09
CA SER A 168 11.79 -11.50 15.46
C SER A 168 10.61 -10.53 15.46
N ASP A 169 9.64 -10.77 16.34
CA ASP A 169 8.42 -9.95 16.41
C ASP A 169 8.66 -8.62 17.14
N THR A 170 9.71 -8.55 17.96
CA THR A 170 10.08 -7.35 18.72
C THR A 170 11.58 -7.03 18.67
N PRO A 171 11.97 -5.75 18.84
CA PRO A 171 13.39 -5.37 18.92
C PRO A 171 14.14 -6.03 20.07
N ALA A 172 13.46 -6.30 21.20
CA ALA A 172 14.05 -6.94 22.37
C ALA A 172 14.35 -8.43 22.11
N GLU A 173 13.46 -9.13 21.41
CA GLU A 173 13.67 -10.49 20.97
C GLU A 173 14.83 -10.59 19.97
N ALA A 174 14.90 -9.66 19.01
CA ALA A 174 16.01 -9.58 18.06
C ALA A 174 17.36 -9.34 18.77
N GLU A 175 17.39 -8.47 19.78
CA GLU A 175 18.58 -8.21 20.60
C GLU A 175 19.05 -9.44 21.36
N HIS A 176 18.13 -10.15 22.01
CA HIS A 176 18.45 -11.37 22.74
C HIS A 176 19.06 -12.41 21.80
N ARG A 177 18.38 -12.72 20.69
CA ARG A 177 18.87 -13.72 19.72
C ARG A 177 20.21 -13.35 19.09
N TYR A 178 20.44 -12.07 18.80
CA TYR A 178 21.72 -11.61 18.25
C TYR A 178 22.89 -11.83 19.22
N ARG A 179 22.67 -11.60 20.53
CA ARG A 179 23.69 -11.80 21.56
C ARG A 179 24.03 -13.28 21.75
N THR A 180 23.04 -14.17 21.71
CA THR A 180 23.25 -15.61 21.91
C THR A 180 23.93 -16.31 20.73
N ALA A 181 23.91 -15.69 19.55
CA ALA A 181 24.50 -16.22 18.31
C ALA A 181 25.94 -15.76 18.05
N ARG A 182 26.50 -14.91 18.92
CA ARG A 182 27.88 -14.41 18.89
C ARG A 182 28.75 -15.18 19.88
#